data_AF-A0A352QR19-F1
#
_entry.id   AF-A0A352QR19-F1
#
_cell.length_a   1.000
_cell.length_b   1.000
_cell.length_c   1.000
_cell.angle_alpha   90.00
_cell.angle_beta   90.00
_cell.angle_gamma   90.00
#
_symmetry.space_group_name_H-M   'P 1'
#
loop_
_entity.id
_entity.type
_entity.pdbx_description
1 polymer ?
#
loop_
_entity_poly.entity_id
_entity_poly.type
_entity_poly.pdbx_seq_one_letter_code
_entity_poly.pdbx_strand_id
1 'polypeptide(L)'
;CWNVDTQVIWERFVAFNRARGNAAVPAGFLLGFMKRWRTLPGAAVRPEDAPTPQRALEPEERELHGQIKAAPSANRQFHASDLCRLIGQAAYEARVLDVIRQFGCPRFTATLAVHGRAVMAGEIPR
;
A
#
# COMPACT_ATOMS: atom_id res chain seq x y z
N CYS A 1 12.94 -25.06 -7.93
CA CYS A 1 11.85 -25.41 -8.87
C CYS A 1 10.57 -25.65 -8.08
N TRP A 2 9.61 -24.72 -8.14
CA TRP A 2 8.29 -24.95 -7.52
C TRP A 2 7.41 -25.62 -8.55
N ASN A 3 7.18 -26.93 -8.41
CA ASN A 3 6.21 -27.64 -9.22
C ASN A 3 4.82 -27.30 -8.67
N VAL A 4 4.29 -26.14 -9.02
CA VAL A 4 2.92 -25.76 -8.67
C VAL A 4 2.01 -26.38 -9.70
N ASP A 5 1.08 -27.22 -9.25
CA ASP A 5 0.12 -27.87 -10.12
C ASP A 5 -0.75 -26.83 -10.83
N THR A 6 -0.69 -26.84 -12.16
CA THR A 6 -1.45 -25.94 -13.02
C THR A 6 -2.97 -26.10 -12.84
N GLN A 7 -3.43 -27.29 -12.45
CA GLN A 7 -4.85 -27.55 -12.18
C GLN A 7 -5.32 -26.80 -10.93
N VAL A 8 -4.52 -26.80 -9.87
CA VAL A 8 -4.83 -26.09 -8.61
C VAL A 8 -4.90 -24.58 -8.81
N ILE A 9 -4.01 -24.03 -9.65
CA ILE A 9 -4.05 -22.61 -10.01
C ILE A 9 -5.34 -22.29 -10.77
N TRP A 10 -5.72 -23.16 -11.72
CA TRP A 10 -6.90 -22.97 -12.55
C TRP A 10 -8.20 -23.03 -11.75
N GLU A 11 -8.37 -24.04 -10.89
CA GLU A 11 -9.57 -24.19 -10.05
C GLU A 11 -9.77 -22.98 -9.14
N ARG A 12 -8.69 -22.50 -8.51
CA ARG A 12 -8.75 -21.32 -7.63
C ARG A 12 -9.03 -20.04 -8.41
N PHE A 13 -8.48 -19.90 -9.62
CA PHE A 13 -8.78 -18.78 -10.49
C PHE A 13 -10.26 -18.76 -10.89
N VAL A 14 -10.82 -19.91 -11.29
CA VAL A 14 -12.23 -20.02 -11.67
C VAL A 14 -13.14 -19.74 -10.47
N ALA A 15 -12.88 -20.34 -9.31
CA ALA A 15 -13.65 -20.12 -8.09
C ALA A 15 -13.64 -18.63 -7.66
N PHE A 16 -12.48 -17.99 -7.71
CA PHE A 16 -12.30 -16.58 -7.36
C PHE A 16 -13.10 -15.63 -8.26
N ASN A 17 -13.12 -15.88 -9.57
CA ASN A 17 -13.88 -15.05 -10.50
C ASN A 17 -15.39 -15.30 -10.40
N ARG A 18 -15.80 -16.57 -10.22
CA ARG A 18 -17.20 -16.94 -10.05
C ARG A 18 -17.81 -16.34 -8.77
N ALA A 19 -17.07 -16.32 -7.67
CA ALA A 19 -17.48 -15.68 -6.42
C ALA A 19 -17.75 -14.17 -6.57
N ARG A 20 -17.22 -13.54 -7.63
CA ARG A 20 -17.43 -12.13 -7.96
C ARG A 20 -18.40 -11.90 -9.11
N GLY A 21 -19.16 -12.93 -9.50
CA GLY A 21 -20.13 -12.86 -10.59
C GLY A 21 -19.50 -12.87 -11.99
N ASN A 22 -18.18 -13.07 -12.10
CA ASN A 22 -17.49 -13.06 -13.38
C ASN A 22 -17.32 -14.51 -13.88
N ALA A 23 -18.35 -15.04 -14.54
CA ALA A 23 -18.34 -16.41 -15.07
C ALA A 23 -17.41 -16.58 -16.29
N ALA A 24 -17.13 -15.50 -17.02
CA ALA A 24 -16.17 -15.46 -18.11
C ALA A 24 -15.27 -14.23 -17.94
N VAL A 25 -13.96 -14.45 -17.93
CA VAL A 25 -12.97 -13.38 -17.77
C VAL A 25 -11.94 -13.42 -18.89
N PRO A 26 -11.46 -12.26 -19.38
CA PRO A 26 -10.38 -12.22 -20.37
C PRO A 26 -9.10 -12.87 -19.84
N ALA A 27 -8.28 -13.43 -20.73
CA ALA A 27 -7.03 -14.10 -20.37
C ALA A 27 -6.06 -13.21 -19.54
N GLY A 28 -6.15 -11.88 -19.67
CA GLY A 28 -5.37 -10.93 -18.87
C GLY A 28 -5.63 -10.99 -17.36
N PHE A 29 -6.80 -11.47 -16.92
CA PHE A 29 -7.12 -11.63 -15.49
C PHE A 29 -6.26 -12.71 -14.84
N LEU A 30 -5.89 -13.76 -15.59
CA LEU A 30 -5.01 -14.82 -15.11
C LEU A 30 -3.61 -14.27 -14.80
N LEU A 31 -3.08 -13.37 -15.63
CA LEU A 31 -1.77 -12.74 -15.40
C LEU A 31 -1.75 -11.91 -14.10
N GLY A 32 -2.78 -11.10 -13.88
CA GLY A 32 -2.94 -10.34 -12.64
C GLY A 32 -3.10 -11.23 -11.42
N PHE A 33 -3.90 -12.29 -11.54
CA PHE A 33 -4.09 -13.31 -10.52
C PHE A 33 -2.76 -14.00 -10.16
N MET A 34 -2.00 -14.46 -11.17
CA MET A 34 -0.71 -15.11 -10.97
C MET A 34 0.34 -14.19 -10.33
N LYS A 35 0.33 -12.89 -10.64
CA LYS A 35 1.23 -11.91 -9.99
C LYS A 35 0.97 -11.81 -8.49
N ARG A 36 -0.29 -11.70 -8.09
CA ARG A 36 -0.70 -11.64 -6.68
C ARG A 36 -0.56 -13.01 -5.97
N TRP A 37 -0.75 -14.09 -6.71
CA TRP A 37 -0.53 -15.46 -6.25
C TRP A 37 0.95 -15.72 -5.91
N ARG A 38 1.89 -15.29 -6.75
CA ARG A 38 3.34 -15.43 -6.49
C ARG A 38 3.84 -14.61 -5.30
N THR A 39 3.13 -13.56 -4.91
CA THR A 39 3.51 -12.70 -3.77
C THR A 39 3.02 -13.22 -2.42
N LEU A 40 2.23 -14.29 -2.37
CA LEU A 40 1.90 -15.01 -1.13
C LEU A 40 3.01 -16.05 -0.88
N PRO A 41 3.80 -15.96 0.21
CA PRO A 41 4.75 -17.00 0.55
C PRO A 41 3.95 -18.24 0.96
N GLY A 42 4.08 -19.32 0.19
CA GLY A 42 3.76 -20.69 0.58
C GLY A 42 2.34 -20.92 1.13
N ALA A 43 1.48 -21.54 0.32
CA ALA A 43 0.20 -22.06 0.76
C ALA A 43 0.34 -23.08 1.91
N ALA A 44 0.35 -22.59 3.16
CA ALA A 44 -0.15 -23.33 4.30
C ALA A 44 -1.67 -23.09 4.35
N VAL A 45 -2.43 -24.17 4.26
CA VAL A 45 -3.87 -24.20 4.52
C VAL A 45 -4.10 -23.60 5.91
N ARG A 46 -4.97 -22.59 6.02
CA ARG A 46 -5.65 -22.27 7.28
C ARG A 46 -7.15 -22.17 6.99
N PRO A 47 -8.01 -22.82 7.79
CA PRO A 47 -9.45 -22.84 7.55
C PRO A 47 -10.03 -21.45 7.81
N GLU A 48 -11.22 -21.22 7.24
CA GLU A 48 -12.13 -20.11 7.49
C GLU A 48 -11.81 -19.30 8.77
N ASP A 49 -11.09 -18.20 8.58
CA ASP A 49 -11.18 -17.11 9.53
C ASP A 49 -12.52 -16.43 9.26
N ALA A 50 -13.46 -16.66 10.19
CA ALA A 50 -14.65 -15.87 10.42
C ALA A 50 -14.38 -14.38 10.14
N PRO A 51 -15.39 -13.60 9.70
CA PRO A 51 -15.21 -12.18 9.40
C PRO A 51 -14.61 -11.51 10.62
N THR A 52 -13.30 -11.24 10.57
CA THR A 52 -12.63 -10.52 11.64
C THR A 52 -13.31 -9.16 11.66
N PRO A 53 -13.89 -8.73 12.79
CA PRO A 53 -14.50 -7.42 12.86
C PRO A 53 -13.45 -6.43 12.39
N GLN A 54 -13.86 -5.49 11.54
CA GLN A 54 -13.03 -4.36 11.12
C GLN A 54 -12.36 -3.83 12.38
N ARG A 55 -11.08 -4.18 12.58
CA ARG A 55 -10.26 -3.59 13.63
C ARG A 55 -10.37 -2.11 13.33
N ALA A 56 -11.02 -1.38 14.22
CA ALA A 56 -11.04 0.07 14.14
C ALA A 56 -9.58 0.46 13.98
N LEU A 57 -9.21 0.98 12.79
CA LEU A 57 -7.84 1.40 12.52
C LEU A 57 -7.38 2.19 13.73
N GLU A 58 -6.29 1.74 14.35
CA GLU A 58 -5.75 2.38 15.55
C GLU A 58 -5.60 3.87 15.23
N PRO A 59 -5.86 4.79 16.19
CA PRO A 59 -5.90 6.23 15.90
C PRO A 59 -4.69 6.74 15.09
N GLU A 60 -3.51 6.20 15.38
CA GLU A 60 -2.25 6.49 14.68
C GLU A 60 -2.24 5.99 13.22
N GLU A 61 -2.77 4.80 12.94
CA GLU A 61 -2.89 4.29 11.57
C GLU A 61 -3.83 5.17 10.73
N ARG A 62 -4.93 5.63 11.34
CA ARG A 62 -5.88 6.53 10.68
C ARG A 62 -5.26 7.89 10.39
N GLU A 63 -4.45 8.41 11.31
CA GLU A 63 -3.71 9.65 11.12
C GLU A 63 -2.71 9.51 9.97
N LEU A 64 -1.89 8.45 9.97
CA LEU A 64 -0.93 8.18 8.91
C LEU A 64 -1.61 8.06 7.54
N HIS A 65 -2.74 7.34 7.47
CA HIS A 65 -3.53 7.22 6.25
C HIS A 65 -4.08 8.57 5.76
N GLY A 66 -4.52 9.43 6.68
CA GLY A 66 -4.96 10.79 6.36
C GLY A 66 -3.83 11.62 5.75
N GLN A 67 -2.64 11.56 6.35
CA GLN A 67 -1.44 12.23 5.85
C GLN A 67 -1.07 11.72 4.45
N ILE A 68 -1.00 10.41 4.23
CA ILE A 68 -0.67 9.83 2.92
C ILE A 68 -1.69 10.24 1.85
N LYS A 69 -2.99 10.31 2.20
CA LYS A 69 -4.04 10.70 1.26
C LYS A 69 -3.94 12.16 0.82
N ALA A 70 -3.41 13.03 1.67
CA ALA A 70 -3.17 14.43 1.34
C ALA A 70 -1.91 14.62 0.48
N ALA A 71 -1.04 13.60 0.40
CA ALA A 71 0.25 13.71 -0.28
C ALA A 71 0.11 13.78 -1.81
N PRO A 72 0.88 14.66 -2.47
CA PRO A 72 0.94 14.72 -3.92
C PRO A 72 1.80 13.56 -4.44
N SER A 73 1.14 12.53 -4.97
CA SER A 73 1.81 11.29 -5.42
C SER A 73 2.37 11.38 -6.84
N ALA A 74 1.76 12.18 -7.73
CA ALA A 74 2.18 12.31 -9.12
C ALA A 74 3.49 13.09 -9.29
N ASN A 75 3.68 14.18 -8.53
CA ASN A 75 4.83 15.09 -8.67
C ASN A 75 5.76 15.06 -7.46
N ARG A 76 5.83 13.93 -6.74
CA ARG A 76 6.52 13.80 -5.43
C ARG A 76 7.96 14.34 -5.38
N GLN A 77 8.66 14.32 -6.51
CA GLN A 77 10.05 14.75 -6.62
C GLN A 77 10.14 16.29 -6.51
N PHE A 78 9.24 17.00 -7.19
CA PHE A 78 9.14 18.45 -7.11
C PHE A 78 8.73 18.90 -5.72
N HIS A 79 7.76 18.23 -5.11
CA HIS A 79 7.33 18.53 -3.73
C HIS A 79 8.43 18.27 -2.70
N ALA A 80 9.26 17.23 -2.89
CA ALA A 80 10.42 17.02 -2.06
C ALA A 80 11.44 18.15 -2.23
N SER A 81 11.70 18.59 -3.47
CA SER A 81 12.58 19.74 -3.74
C SER A 81 12.06 21.05 -3.16
N ASP A 82 10.76 21.34 -3.31
CA ASP A 82 10.13 22.55 -2.78
C ASP A 82 10.19 22.56 -1.25
N LEU A 83 9.87 21.43 -0.61
CA LEU A 83 9.95 21.30 0.83
C LEU A 83 11.41 21.40 1.31
N CYS A 84 12.35 20.70 0.67
CA CYS A 84 13.77 20.84 0.98
C CYS A 84 14.30 22.26 0.77
N ARG A 85 13.75 23.03 -0.18
CA ARG A 85 14.10 24.45 -0.36
C ARG A 85 13.57 25.31 0.79
N LEU A 86 12.41 24.98 1.35
CA LEU A 86 11.80 25.71 2.46
C LEU A 86 12.45 25.40 3.81
N ILE A 87 12.67 24.13 4.13
CA ILE A 87 13.11 23.70 5.46
C ILE A 87 14.57 23.21 5.50
N GLY A 88 15.20 23.02 4.35
CA GLY A 88 16.53 22.43 4.24
C GLY A 88 16.51 20.90 4.28
N GLN A 89 17.54 20.28 3.69
CA GLN A 89 17.64 18.82 3.58
C GLN A 89 17.69 18.14 4.96
N ALA A 90 18.41 18.71 5.93
CA ALA A 90 18.55 18.12 7.26
C ALA A 90 17.22 18.09 8.02
N ALA A 91 16.42 19.16 7.95
CA ALA A 91 15.11 19.20 8.58
C ALA A 91 14.11 18.28 7.89
N TYR A 92 14.18 18.17 6.56
CA TYR A 92 13.39 17.22 5.80
C TYR A 92 13.68 15.77 6.23
N GLU A 93 14.96 15.38 6.30
CA GLU A 93 15.36 14.05 6.75
C GLU A 93 14.92 13.78 8.20
N ALA A 94 15.05 14.78 9.10
CA ALA A 94 14.57 14.67 10.47
C ALA A 94 13.06 14.38 10.52
N ARG A 95 12.24 15.13 9.76
CA ARG A 95 10.79 14.88 9.68
C ARG A 95 10.46 13.47 9.18
N VAL A 96 11.21 12.97 8.18
CA VAL A 96 11.02 11.60 7.67
C VAL A 96 11.37 10.58 8.75
N LEU A 97 12.48 10.74 9.46
CA LEU A 97 12.89 9.84 10.54
C LEU A 97 11.91 9.86 11.71
N ASP A 98 11.37 11.02 12.06
CA ASP A 98 10.37 11.15 13.12
C ASP A 98 9.08 10.40 12.76
N VAL A 99 8.61 10.48 11.52
CA VAL A 99 7.45 9.71 11.05
C VAL A 99 7.74 8.20 11.04
N ILE A 100 8.95 7.78 10.67
CA ILE A 100 9.34 6.36 10.76
C ILE A 100 9.30 5.89 12.22
N ARG A 101 9.82 6.68 13.16
CA ARG A 101 9.83 6.34 14.59
C ARG A 101 8.42 6.31 15.18
N GLN A 102 7.60 7.29 14.82
CA GLN A 102 6.23 7.44 15.34
C GLN A 102 5.32 6.30 14.85
N PHE A 103 5.38 5.97 13.56
CA PHE A 103 4.41 5.03 12.97
C PHE A 103 4.99 3.66 12.61
N GLY A 104 6.29 3.43 12.85
CA GLY A 104 6.96 2.16 12.50
C GLY A 104 6.89 1.81 11.01
N CYS A 105 6.75 2.81 10.13
CA CYS A 105 6.46 2.60 8.71
C CYS A 105 7.70 2.66 7.82
N PRO A 106 7.68 2.04 6.61
CA PRO A 106 8.78 2.15 5.66
C PRO A 106 9.04 3.59 5.22
N ARG A 107 10.30 3.91 4.88
CA ARG A 107 10.72 5.27 4.49
C ARG A 107 9.87 5.89 3.39
N PHE A 108 9.45 5.11 2.39
CA PHE A 108 8.59 5.62 1.32
C PHE A 108 7.22 6.11 1.86
N THR A 109 6.60 5.33 2.75
CA THR A 109 5.36 5.69 3.44
C THR A 109 5.54 6.96 4.27
N ALA A 110 6.66 7.04 5.01
CA ALA A 110 7.00 8.22 5.79
C ALA A 110 7.19 9.47 4.94
N THR A 111 7.87 9.36 3.79
CA THR A 111 8.02 10.46 2.84
C THR A 111 6.67 10.97 2.33
N LEU A 112 5.74 10.07 1.96
CA LEU A 112 4.41 10.48 1.55
C LEU A 112 3.67 11.19 2.68
N ALA A 113 3.73 10.65 3.90
CA ALA A 113 3.10 11.27 5.06
C ALA A 113 3.68 12.68 5.37
N VAL A 114 5.01 12.86 5.27
CA VAL A 114 5.65 14.18 5.42
C VAL A 114 5.16 15.17 4.37
N HIS A 115 5.07 14.76 3.10
CA HIS A 115 4.56 15.64 2.05
C HIS A 115 3.08 15.98 2.26
N GLY A 116 2.27 15.00 2.66
CA GLY A 116 0.86 15.23 2.98
C GLY A 116 0.67 16.16 4.18
N ARG A 117 1.50 16.04 5.22
CA ARG A 117 1.53 17.00 6.34
C ARG A 117 1.89 18.40 5.86
N ALA A 118 2.89 18.53 4.99
CA ALA A 118 3.31 19.81 4.44
C ALA A 118 2.20 20.45 3.59
N VAL A 119 1.44 19.67 2.80
CA VAL A 119 0.26 20.15 2.08
C VAL A 119 -0.84 20.60 3.03
N MET A 120 -1.15 19.80 4.06
CA MET A 120 -2.18 20.15 5.06
C MET A 120 -1.80 21.40 5.86
N ALA A 121 -0.51 21.63 6.10
CA ALA A 121 0.02 22.82 6.74
C ALA A 121 0.13 24.03 5.81
N GLY A 122 -0.12 23.87 4.50
CA GLY A 122 0.03 24.93 3.51
C GLY A 122 1.48 25.31 3.18
N GLU A 123 2.45 24.48 3.55
CA GLU A 123 3.88 24.70 3.24
C GLU A 123 4.15 24.48 1.73
N ILE A 124 3.45 23.54 1.09
CA ILE A 124 3.58 23.20 -0.33
C ILE A 124 2.20 22.98 -0.98
N PRO A 125 2.05 23.18 -2.31
CA PRO A 125 0.79 22.94 -3.00
C PRO A 125 0.47 21.44 -3.11
N ARG A 126 -0.83 21.13 -3.32
CA ARG A 126 -1.36 19.77 -3.52
C ARG A 126 -1.20 19.27 -4.96
#